data_AF-A0A7K2XX85-F1
#
_entry.id   AF-A0A7K2XX85-F1
#
_cell.length_a   1.000
_cell.length_b   1.000
_cell.length_c   1.000
_cell.angle_alpha   90.00
_cell.angle_beta   90.00
_cell.angle_gamma   90.00
#
_symmetry.space_group_name_H-M   'P 1'
#
loop_
_entity.id
_entity.type
_entity.pdbx_description
1 polymer ?
#
loop_
_entity_poly.entity_id
_entity_poly.type
_entity_poly.pdbx_seq_one_letter_code
_entity_poly.pdbx_strand_id
1 'polypeptide(L)'
;MGAILQFVEAVTFADPDELLAALREVIGEHWPGLPPYARNLAYRMVCLQRPHDAALLREAAHDLLTFGPDWDEEAEELLRRADLLDPRP
;
A
#
# COMPACT_ATOMS: atom_id res chain seq x y z
N MET A 1 -10.24 -18.19 -8.05
CA MET A 1 -10.45 -17.34 -9.25
C MET A 1 -11.24 -16.06 -8.93
N GLY A 2 -12.32 -16.12 -8.14
CA GLY A 2 -13.13 -14.94 -7.78
C GLY A 2 -12.37 -13.81 -7.07
N ALA A 3 -11.60 -14.13 -6.02
CA ALA A 3 -10.87 -13.13 -5.24
C ALA A 3 -9.82 -12.34 -6.05
N ILE A 4 -9.16 -12.97 -7.03
CA ILE A 4 -8.18 -12.29 -7.91
C ILE A 4 -8.88 -11.29 -8.83
N LEU A 5 -10.01 -11.70 -9.44
CA LEU A 5 -10.78 -10.80 -10.31
C LEU A 5 -11.39 -9.64 -9.51
N GLN A 6 -11.91 -9.91 -8.32
CA GLN A 6 -12.42 -8.88 -7.41
C GLN A 6 -11.34 -7.89 -7.00
N PHE A 7 -10.13 -8.38 -6.69
CA PHE A 7 -8.99 -7.51 -6.38
C PHE A 7 -8.61 -6.63 -7.59
N VAL A 8 -8.51 -7.21 -8.78
CA VAL A 8 -8.19 -6.45 -10.00
C VAL A 8 -9.26 -5.41 -10.30
N GLU A 9 -10.54 -5.76 -10.15
CA GLU A 9 -11.67 -4.84 -10.36
C GLU A 9 -11.65 -3.68 -9.35
N ALA A 10 -11.42 -3.98 -8.07
CA ALA A 10 -11.27 -2.97 -7.02
C ALA A 10 -10.09 -2.04 -7.31
N VAL A 11 -8.92 -2.58 -7.63
CA VAL A 11 -7.73 -1.82 -8.05
C VAL A 11 -8.02 -0.91 -9.24
N THR A 12 -8.87 -1.33 -10.16
CA THR A 12 -9.12 -0.60 -11.41
C THR A 12 -10.13 0.52 -11.25
N PHE A 13 -11.17 0.34 -10.43
CA PHE A 13 -12.33 1.23 -10.43
C PHE A 13 -12.70 1.82 -9.06
N ALA A 14 -12.15 1.29 -7.97
CA ALA A 14 -12.52 1.76 -6.63
C ALA A 14 -11.96 3.16 -6.34
N ASP A 15 -12.69 3.90 -5.51
CA ASP A 15 -12.17 5.11 -4.87
C ASP A 15 -10.96 4.75 -3.97
N PRO A 16 -9.98 5.64 -3.78
CA PRO A 16 -8.88 5.45 -2.83
C PRO A 16 -9.26 4.88 -1.46
N ASP A 17 -10.37 5.32 -0.86
CA ASP A 17 -10.81 4.82 0.44
C ASP A 17 -11.25 3.37 0.38
N GLU A 18 -12.02 3.02 -0.66
CA GLU A 18 -12.53 1.68 -0.88
C GLU A 18 -11.39 0.70 -1.20
N LEU A 19 -10.45 1.11 -2.06
CA LEU A 19 -9.27 0.32 -2.36
C LEU A 19 -8.40 0.09 -1.12
N LEU A 20 -8.18 1.14 -0.30
CA LEU A 20 -7.39 1.03 0.92
C LEU A 20 -8.08 0.15 1.98
N ALA A 21 -9.40 0.26 2.12
CA ALA A 21 -10.18 -0.59 3.01
C ALA A 21 -10.09 -2.06 2.60
N ALA A 22 -10.32 -2.36 1.31
CA ALA A 22 -10.21 -3.72 0.77
C ALA A 22 -8.79 -4.28 0.93
N LEU A 23 -7.76 -3.46 0.69
CA LEU A 23 -6.36 -3.87 0.90
C LEU A 23 -6.08 -4.24 2.36
N ARG A 24 -6.50 -3.40 3.31
CA ARG A 24 -6.31 -3.65 4.75
C ARG A 24 -7.06 -4.89 5.23
N GLU A 25 -8.28 -5.11 4.73
CA GLU A 25 -9.07 -6.32 5.01
C GLU A 25 -8.32 -7.58 4.53
N VAL A 26 -7.86 -7.59 3.28
CA VAL A 26 -7.16 -8.75 2.72
C VAL A 26 -5.84 -9.02 3.45
N ILE A 27 -5.08 -7.98 3.80
CA ILE A 27 -3.85 -8.10 4.58
C ILE A 27 -4.13 -8.67 5.98
N GLY A 28 -5.19 -8.20 6.64
CA GLY A 28 -5.57 -8.62 8.01
C GLY A 28 -6.10 -10.04 8.09
N GLU A 29 -6.92 -10.46 7.12
CA GLU A 29 -7.52 -11.79 7.11
C GLU A 29 -6.61 -12.86 6.48
N HIS A 30 -5.84 -12.47 5.46
CA HIS A 30 -5.07 -13.38 4.63
C HIS A 30 -3.73 -12.76 4.25
N TRP A 31 -2.84 -12.57 5.23
CA TRP A 31 -1.48 -12.06 4.98
C TRP A 31 -0.72 -12.73 3.81
N PRO A 32 -0.77 -14.07 3.61
CA PRO A 32 -0.20 -14.72 2.42
C PRO A 32 -1.11 -14.72 1.18
N GLY A 33 -2.33 -14.18 1.28
CA GLY A 33 -3.39 -14.25 0.27
C GLY A 33 -3.17 -13.35 -0.95
N LEU A 34 -2.35 -12.30 -0.83
CA LEU A 34 -1.94 -11.47 -1.96
C LEU A 34 -0.44 -11.57 -2.22
N PRO A 35 -0.02 -11.76 -3.49
CA PRO A 35 1.36 -11.62 -3.87
C PRO A 35 1.88 -10.23 -3.47
N PRO A 36 3.13 -10.11 -3.00
CA PRO A 36 3.71 -8.82 -2.60
C PRO A 36 3.58 -7.73 -3.66
N TYR A 37 3.80 -8.08 -4.94
CA TYR A 37 3.64 -7.15 -6.07
C TYR A 37 2.22 -6.58 -6.20
N ALA A 38 1.19 -7.35 -5.87
CA ALA A 38 -0.20 -6.89 -5.91
C ALA A 38 -0.47 -5.86 -4.81
N ARG A 39 0.04 -6.10 -3.59
CA ARG A 39 -0.04 -5.16 -2.46
C ARG A 39 0.68 -3.86 -2.76
N ASN A 40 1.90 -3.95 -3.29
CA ASN A 40 2.71 -2.78 -3.66
C ASN A 40 2.00 -1.92 -4.72
N LEU A 41 1.40 -2.56 -5.74
CA LEU A 41 0.64 -1.86 -6.76
C LEU A 41 -0.58 -1.15 -6.16
N ALA A 42 -1.34 -1.82 -5.28
CA ALA A 42 -2.48 -1.23 -4.58
C ALA A 42 -2.07 0.00 -3.76
N TYR A 43 -1.08 -0.13 -2.88
CA TYR A 43 -0.55 1.00 -2.09
C TYR A 43 -0.05 2.14 -2.97
N ARG A 44 0.73 1.85 -4.03
CA ARG A 44 1.21 2.87 -4.98
C ARG A 44 0.07 3.70 -5.55
N MET A 45 -1.03 3.09 -5.97
CA MET A 45 -2.16 3.84 -6.55
C MET A 45 -2.88 4.70 -5.51
N VAL A 46 -3.09 4.21 -4.29
CA VAL A 46 -3.69 5.03 -3.22
C VAL A 46 -2.76 6.19 -2.86
N CYS A 47 -1.45 5.95 -2.73
CA CYS A 47 -0.45 6.99 -2.46
C CYS A 47 -0.39 8.07 -3.57
N LEU A 48 -0.58 7.70 -4.84
CA LEU A 48 -0.64 8.67 -5.94
C LEU A 48 -1.89 9.55 -5.89
N GLN A 49 -3.00 9.01 -5.40
CA GLN A 49 -4.25 9.74 -5.22
C GLN A 49 -4.26 10.56 -3.92
N ARG A 50 -3.43 10.18 -2.93
CA ARG A 50 -3.28 10.84 -1.62
C ARG A 50 -1.82 11.17 -1.30
N PRO A 51 -1.15 12.01 -2.10
CA PRO A 51 0.30 12.21 -1.99
C PRO A 51 0.74 12.93 -0.70
N HIS A 52 -0.19 13.50 0.05
CA HIS A 52 0.05 14.25 1.30
C HIS A 52 -0.40 13.50 2.57
N ASP A 53 -0.86 12.26 2.44
CA ASP A 53 -1.23 11.44 3.60
C ASP A 53 0.02 10.74 4.16
N ALA A 54 0.65 11.37 5.16
CA ALA A 54 1.87 10.87 5.77
C ALA A 54 1.70 9.51 6.45
N ALA A 55 0.52 9.22 7.00
CA ALA A 55 0.24 7.93 7.64
C ALA A 55 0.19 6.81 6.59
N LEU A 56 -0.50 7.06 5.47
CA LEU A 56 -0.56 6.12 4.35
C LEU A 56 0.82 5.84 3.74
N LEU A 57 1.64 6.87 3.55
CA LEU A 57 3.01 6.71 3.03
C LEU A 57 3.86 5.81 3.94
N ARG A 58 3.73 5.95 5.27
CA ARG A 58 4.40 5.09 6.25
C ARG A 58 3.89 3.66 6.21
N GLU A 59 2.58 3.48 6.16
CA GLU A 59 1.95 2.15 6.05
C GLU A 59 2.47 1.41 4.81
N ALA A 60 2.47 2.07 3.66
CA ALA A 60 2.99 1.51 2.41
C ALA A 60 4.49 1.17 2.50
N ALA A 61 5.30 2.03 3.12
CA ALA A 61 6.73 1.76 3.31
C ALA A 61 6.97 0.54 4.22
N HIS A 62 6.23 0.46 5.33
CA HIS A 62 6.34 -0.68 6.24
C HIS A 62 5.92 -1.98 5.56
N ASP A 63 4.93 -1.95 4.66
CA ASP A 63 4.53 -3.10 3.85
C ASP A 63 5.69 -3.63 3.00
N LEU A 64 6.38 -2.73 2.28
CA LEU A 64 7.52 -3.06 1.41
C LEU A 64 8.65 -3.73 2.18
N LEU A 65 8.98 -3.19 3.36
CA LEU A 65 10.05 -3.71 4.22
C LEU A 65 9.77 -5.13 4.75
N THR A 66 8.54 -5.65 4.63
CA THR A 66 8.22 -7.02 5.05
C THR A 66 8.70 -8.11 4.07
N PHE A 67 9.14 -7.74 2.86
CA PHE A 67 9.38 -8.70 1.77
C PHE A 67 10.85 -8.84 1.33
N GLY A 68 11.79 -8.43 2.18
CA GLY A 68 13.23 -8.48 1.88
C GLY A 68 13.72 -7.22 1.15
N PRO A 69 15.02 -7.13 0.85
CA PRO A 69 15.69 -5.86 0.55
C PRO A 69 15.38 -5.27 -0.84
N ASP A 70 14.64 -5.99 -1.69
CA ASP A 70 14.40 -5.61 -3.09
C ASP A 70 13.69 -4.25 -3.24
N TRP A 71 12.98 -3.79 -2.21
CA TRP A 71 12.21 -2.55 -2.23
C TRP A 71 12.57 -1.56 -1.12
N ASP A 72 13.73 -1.73 -0.49
CA ASP A 72 14.15 -0.86 0.62
C ASP A 72 14.29 0.61 0.16
N GLU A 73 14.85 0.86 -1.02
CA GLU A 73 14.98 2.23 -1.56
C GLU A 73 13.63 2.93 -1.75
N GLU A 74 12.62 2.18 -2.22
CA GLU A 74 11.26 2.69 -2.41
C GLU A 74 10.58 2.94 -1.06
N ALA A 75 10.81 2.07 -0.07
CA ALA A 75 10.32 2.26 1.28
C ALA A 75 10.96 3.49 1.96
N GLU A 76 12.26 3.68 1.81
CA GLU A 76 13.00 4.84 2.33
C GLU A 76 12.49 6.16 1.71
N GLU A 77 12.19 6.18 0.41
CA GLU A 77 11.58 7.32 -0.26
C GLU A 77 10.21 7.68 0.34
N LEU A 78 9.35 6.68 0.55
CA LEU A 78 8.04 6.88 1.15
C LEU A 78 8.14 7.39 2.59
N LEU A 79 9.05 6.84 3.39
CA LEU A 79 9.29 7.30 4.76
C LEU A 79 9.80 8.73 4.79
N ARG A 80 10.78 9.06 3.95
CA ARG A 80 11.31 10.43 3.87
C ARG A 80 10.25 11.44 3.45
N ARG A 81 9.40 11.09 2.49
CA ARG A 81 8.25 11.94 2.10
C ARG A 81 7.26 12.10 3.23
N ALA A 82 6.94 11.03 3.95
CA ALA A 82 6.05 11.11 5.12
C ALA A 82 6.62 12.01 6.22
N ASP A 83 7.92 11.91 6.49
CA ASP A 83 8.60 12.71 7.52
C ASP A 83 8.71 14.19 7.13
N LEU A 84 8.78 14.51 5.83
CA LEU A 84 8.67 15.90 5.36
C LEU A 84 7.27 16.49 5.57
N LEU A 85 6.22 15.66 5.46
CA LEU A 85 4.83 16.09 5.61
C LEU A 85 4.41 16.20 7.08
N ASP A 86 4.87 15.27 7.90
CA ASP A 86 4.50 15.14 9.31
C ASP A 86 5.71 14.63 10.11
N PRO A 87 6.67 15.49 10.50
CA PRO A 87 7.85 15.07 11.23
C PRO A 87 7.46 14.39 12.56
N ARG A 88 7.83 13.12 12.74
CA ARG A 88 7.68 12.43 14.02
C ARG A 88 8.91 12.72 14.92
N PRO A 89 8.71 12.95 16.24
CA PRO A 89 9.78 13.24 17.18
C PRO A 89 10.73 12.06 17.42
#